data_AF-A0A4U8S294-F1
#
_entry.id   AF-A0A4U8S294-F1
#
_cell.length_a   1.000
_cell.length_b   1.000
_cell.length_c   1.000
_cell.angle_alpha   90.00
_cell.angle_beta   90.00
_cell.angle_gamma   90.00
#
_symmetry.space_group_name_H-M   'P 1'
#
loop_
_entity.id
_entity.type
_entity.pdbx_description
1 polymer ?
#
loop_
_entity_poly.entity_id
_entity_poly.type
_entity_poly.pdbx_seq_one_letter_code
_entity_poly.pdbx_strand_id
1 'polypeptide(L)' 'MKNTEFEQKLESLGLSKKEFTAIVGMPYQTLMNWKQKGETPIWVDSWLENYKKAQNLDALLALIDKCKEH' A
#
# COMPACT_ATOMS: atom_id res chain seq x y z
N MET A 1 12.68 -3.84 1.43
CA MET A 1 12.85 -3.37 0.03
C MET A 1 13.59 -2.04 0.03
N LYS A 2 14.18 -1.60 -1.08
CA LYS A 2 14.79 -0.25 -1.13
C LYS A 2 13.69 0.80 -0.95
N ASN A 3 14.02 1.90 -0.28
CA ASN A 3 13.03 2.95 -0.05
C ASN A 3 12.45 3.52 -1.35
N THR A 4 13.25 3.61 -2.42
CA THR A 4 12.78 4.02 -3.76
C THR A 4 11.72 3.07 -4.34
N GLU A 5 11.90 1.76 -4.16
CA GLU A 5 10.92 0.74 -4.59
C GLU A 5 9.62 0.87 -3.79
N PHE A 6 9.73 1.14 -2.50
CA PHE A 6 8.58 1.41 -1.63
C PHE A 6 7.77 2.62 -2.11
N GLU A 7 8.44 3.73 -2.46
CA GLU A 7 7.76 4.93 -2.95
C GLU A 7 7.04 4.68 -4.28
N GLN A 8 7.67 3.94 -5.20
CA GLN A 8 7.05 3.54 -6.47
C GLN A 8 5.84 2.62 -6.27
N LYS A 9 5.93 1.66 -5.34
CA LYS A 9 4.80 0.77 -5.03
C LYS A 9 3.62 1.55 -4.46
N LEU A 10 3.87 2.49 -3.55
CA LEU A 10 2.82 3.37 -3.01
C LEU A 10 2.10 4.15 -4.12
N GLU A 11 2.85 4.77 -5.03
CA GLU A 11 2.30 5.49 -6.17
C GLU A 11 1.46 4.59 -7.07
N SER A 12 1.93 3.37 -7.35
CA SER A 12 1.18 2.39 -8.17
C SER A 12 -0.14 1.92 -7.53
N LEU A 13 -0.24 2.02 -6.21
CA LEU A 13 -1.43 1.67 -5.42
C LEU A 13 -2.34 2.87 -5.15
N GLY A 14 -1.98 4.06 -5.65
CA GLY A 14 -2.70 5.30 -5.38
C GLY A 14 -2.63 5.73 -3.91
N LEU A 15 -1.61 5.30 -3.17
CA LEU A 15 -1.43 5.62 -1.75
C LEU A 15 -0.37 6.71 -1.56
N SER A 16 -0.70 7.74 -0.79
CA SER A 16 0.29 8.67 -0.27
C SER A 16 1.01 8.10 0.95
N LYS A 17 2.21 8.62 1.25
CA LYS A 17 2.96 8.30 2.47
C LYS A 17 2.17 8.61 3.74
N LYS A 18 1.35 9.67 3.72
CA LYS A 18 0.50 10.06 4.85
C LYS A 18 -0.63 9.06 5.07
N GLU A 19 -1.31 8.62 4.00
CA GLU A 19 -2.35 7.59 4.09
C GLU A 19 -1.75 6.27 4.56
N PHE A 20 -0.63 5.84 3.97
CA PHE A 20 0.06 4.63 4.40
C PHE A 20 0.35 4.65 5.91
N THR A 21 1.00 5.71 6.40
CA THR A 21 1.35 5.84 7.84
C THR A 21 0.12 5.88 8.75
N ALA A 22 -0.98 6.50 8.30
CA ALA A 22 -2.25 6.46 9.02
C ALA A 22 -2.86 5.05 9.08
N ILE A 23 -2.86 4.32 7.96
CA ILE A 23 -3.43 2.96 7.88
C ILE A 23 -2.62 1.98 8.75
N VAL A 24 -1.30 2.04 8.71
CA VAL A 24 -0.45 1.14 9.51
C VAL A 24 -0.26 1.60 10.95
N GLY A 25 -0.87 2.73 11.35
CA GLY A 25 -0.83 3.23 12.73
C GLY A 25 0.57 3.66 13.18
N MET A 26 1.34 4.29 12.29
CA MET A 26 2.74 4.64 12.53
C MET A 26 2.98 6.15 12.46
N PRO A 27 3.83 6.73 13.33
CA PRO A 27 4.25 8.12 13.19
C PRO A 27 4.98 8.38 11.87
N TYR A 28 4.68 9.50 11.21
CA TYR A 28 5.33 9.88 9.94
C TYR A 28 6.86 9.99 10.06
N GLN A 29 7.38 10.37 11.23
CA GLN A 29 8.81 10.41 11.52
C GLN A 29 9.49 9.04 11.33
N THR A 30 8.81 7.94 11.64
CA THR A 30 9.34 6.59 11.45
C THR A 30 9.56 6.28 9.97
N LEU A 31 8.64 6.72 9.10
CA LEU A 31 8.79 6.61 7.65
C LEU A 31 9.98 7.44 7.14
N MET A 32 10.20 8.64 7.69
CA MET A 32 11.37 9.47 7.35
C MET A 32 12.69 8.78 7.71
N ASN A 33 12.74 8.01 8.81
CA ASN A 33 13.92 7.23 9.17
C ASN A 33 14.22 6.12 8.15
N TRP A 34 13.20 5.53 7.51
CA TRP A 34 13.40 4.54 6.45
C TRP A 34 14.00 5.18 5.20
N LYS A 35 13.57 6.39 4.86
CA LYS A 35 14.16 7.16 3.76
C LYS A 35 15.64 7.45 4.00
N GLN A 36 16.01 7.83 5.23
CA GLN A 36 17.41 8.06 5.60
C GLN A 36 18.25 6.78 5.56
N LYS A 37 17.69 5.64 6.00
CA LYS A 37 18.36 4.32 5.93
C LYS A 37 18.41 3.75 4.51
N GLY A 38 17.55 4.23 3.61
CA GLY A 38 17.44 3.73 2.23
C GLY A 38 16.68 2.41 2.10
N GLU A 39 16.10 1.89 3.18
CA GLU A 39 15.41 0.59 3.21
C GLU A 39 14.18 0.62 4.11
N THR A 40 13.20 -0.23 3.78
CA THR A 40 12.01 -0.46 4.61
C THR A 40 12.20 -1.70 5.50
N PRO A 41 11.45 -1.79 6.62
CA PRO A 41 11.24 -3.06 7.29
C PRO A 41 10.71 -4.15 6.34
N ILE A 42 11.03 -5.40 6.64
CA ILE A 42 10.70 -6.56 5.78
C ILE A 42 9.19 -6.71 5.59
N TRP A 43 8.41 -6.51 6.64
CA TRP A 43 6.95 -6.70 6.60
C TRP A 43 6.24 -5.74 5.63
N VAL A 44 6.84 -4.59 5.31
CA VAL A 44 6.24 -3.58 4.43
C VAL A 44 5.94 -4.17 3.06
N ASP A 45 6.77 -5.09 2.59
CA ASP A 45 6.58 -5.74 1.29
C ASP A 45 5.31 -6.58 1.26
N SER A 46 5.18 -7.50 2.22
CA SER A 46 3.99 -8.34 2.37
C SER A 46 2.72 -7.52 2.60
N TRP A 47 2.83 -6.39 3.31
CA TRP A 47 1.69 -5.51 3.53
C TRP A 47 1.20 -4.87 2.23
N LEU A 48 2.10 -4.32 1.41
CA LEU A 48 1.75 -3.70 0.12
C LEU A 48 1.18 -4.73 -0.87
N GLU A 49 1.72 -5.95 -0.89
CA GLU A 49 1.18 -7.03 -1.72
C GLU A 49 -0.24 -7.42 -1.31
N ASN A 50 -0.52 -7.52 -0.01
CA ASN A 50 -1.85 -7.85 0.48
C ASN A 50 -2.84 -6.70 0.29
N TYR A 51 -2.38 -5.45 0.44
CA TYR A 51 -3.19 -4.27 0.13
C TYR A 51 -3.63 -4.25 -1.34
N LYS A 52 -2.72 -4.56 -2.27
CA LYS A 52 -3.05 -4.71 -3.70
C LYS A 52 -4.07 -5.82 -3.96
N LYS A 53 -3.90 -6.98 -3.31
CA LYS A 53 -4.84 -8.11 -3.44
C LYS A 53 -6.23 -7.73 -2.94
N ALA A 54 -6.32 -6.99 -1.83
CA ALA A 54 -7.59 -6.48 -1.31
C ALA A 54 -8.27 -5.52 -2.30
N GLN A 55 -7.53 -4.54 -2.84
CA GLN A 55 -8.06 -3.63 -3.88
C GLN A 55 -8.60 -4.38 -5.11
N ASN A 56 -7.87 -5.41 -5.57
CA ASN A 56 -8.31 -6.23 -6.69
C ASN A 56 -9.57 -7.04 -6.37
N LEU A 57 -9.70 -7.53 -5.13
CA LEU A 57 -10.90 -8.25 -4.69
C LEU A 57 -12.12 -7.31 -4.66
N ASP A 58 -11.97 -6.11 -4.10
CA ASP A 58 -13.04 -5.10 -4.07
C ASP A 58 -13.50 -4.74 -5.49
N ALA A 59 -12.54 -4.58 -6.41
CA ALA A 59 -12.84 -4.32 -7.82
C ALA A 59 -13.59 -5.50 -8.48
N LEU A 60 -13.19 -6.74 -8.20
CA LEU A 60 -13.86 -7.94 -8.71
C LEU A 60 -15.29 -8.06 -8.18
N LEU A 61 -15.51 -7.85 -6.88
CA LEU A 61 -16.83 -7.89 -6.26
C LEU A 61 -17.75 -6.82 -6.88
N ALA A 62 -17.25 -5.61 -7.08
CA ALA A 62 -18.00 -4.54 -7.74
C ALA A 62 -18.40 -4.88 -9.20
N LEU A 63 -17.56 -5.63 -9.92
CA LEU A 63 -17.91 -6.13 -11.26
C LEU A 63 -18.98 -7.23 -11.20
N ILE A 64 -18.85 -8.16 -10.27
CA ILE A 64 -19.83 -9.23 -10.06
C ILE A 64 -21.21 -8.65 -9.73
N ASP A 65 -21.28 -7.65 -8.85
CA ASP A 65 -22.55 -7.05 -8.46
C ASP A 65 -23.22 -6.31 -9.62
N LYS A 66 -22.44 -5.58 -10.44
CA LYS A 66 -22.95 -4.99 -11.70
C LYS A 66 -23.52 -6.03 -12.67
N CYS A 67 -22.93 -7.23 -12.73
CA CYS A 67 -23.43 -8.32 -13.57
C CYS A 67 -24.69 -8.99 -13.03
N LYS A 68 -25.01 -8.88 -11.73
CA LYS A 68 -26.25 -9.43 -11.15
C LYS A 68 -27.47 -8.55 -11.37
N GLU A 69 -27.26 -7.25 -11.62
CA GLU A 69 -28.31 -6.26 -11.87
C GLU A 69 -28.84 -6.30 -13.33
N HIS A 70 -28.24 -7.13 -14.18
CA HIS A 70 -28.61 -7.37 -15.58
C HIS A 70 -29.02 -8.82 -15.81
#